data_AF-A0A1Q5PX54-F1
#
_entry.id   AF-A0A1Q5PX54-F1
#
_cell.length_a   1.000
_cell.length_b   1.000
_cell.length_c   1.000
_cell.angle_alpha   90.00
_cell.angle_beta   90.00
_cell.angle_gamma   90.00
#
_symmetry.space_group_name_H-M   'P 1'
#
loop_
_entity.id
_entity.type
_entity.pdbx_description
1 polymer ?
#
loop_
_entity_poly.entity_id
_entity_poly.type
_entity_poly.pdbx_seq_one_letter_code
_entity_poly.pdbx_strand_id
1 'polypeptide(L)'
;MPVDASSPEDSEPADLPGAISRPVQEAENPLEEGLRQAEEALRQRLLDDPNDQQAFATLARLVSVGARYEEMPDPLTADELPADQRERINTAVWALADEYVGNSRAWYPLIQLARLSLNEDRESAIRRLNTACEREDTGVALFESLQMLRRASLPGEAVQLGVGNWDPTTHVTDAGRQLVRAACEAGRPAEAERLLKSLRDASDESEDFTDLDVAIQDAYAARG
;
A
#
# COMPACT_ATOMS: atom_id res chain seq x y z
N MET A 1 -66.95 63.44 0.61
CA MET A 1 -66.94 63.70 -0.84
C MET A 1 -66.84 65.20 -0.99
N PRO A 2 -65.76 65.79 -1.55
CA PRO A 2 -64.96 65.31 -2.69
C PRO A 2 -63.45 65.14 -2.37
N VAL A 3 -62.73 64.49 -3.28
CA VAL A 3 -61.27 64.45 -3.34
C VAL A 3 -60.85 65.31 -4.52
N ASP A 4 -59.97 66.27 -4.27
CA ASP A 4 -59.39 67.16 -5.28
C ASP A 4 -57.96 66.71 -5.61
N ALA A 5 -57.57 67.03 -6.83
CA ALA A 5 -56.44 66.53 -7.59
C ALA A 5 -55.06 66.94 -7.04
N SER A 6 -54.02 66.19 -7.42
CA SER A 6 -52.78 66.74 -8.02
C SER A 6 -51.73 65.63 -8.24
N SER A 7 -51.45 65.33 -9.51
CA SER A 7 -50.08 65.05 -10.00
C SER A 7 -49.42 66.42 -10.32
N PRO A 8 -48.09 66.60 -10.47
CA PRO A 8 -47.13 65.70 -11.15
C PRO A 8 -45.65 65.73 -10.65
N GLU A 9 -44.79 65.03 -11.40
CA GLU A 9 -43.37 65.31 -11.73
C GLU A 9 -42.27 64.32 -11.28
N ASP A 10 -41.49 63.94 -12.31
CA ASP A 10 -40.29 63.12 -12.36
C ASP A 10 -39.11 63.65 -11.54
N SER A 11 -38.29 62.74 -10.98
CA SER A 11 -36.83 62.90 -10.87
C SER A 11 -36.15 61.55 -10.58
N GLU A 12 -35.07 61.31 -11.33
CA GLU A 12 -34.21 60.12 -11.42
C GLU A 12 -33.45 59.72 -10.13
N PRO A 13 -32.78 58.55 -10.10
CA PRO A 13 -32.48 57.76 -8.89
C PRO A 13 -31.18 58.17 -8.20
N ALA A 14 -31.17 58.07 -6.87
CA ALA A 14 -29.96 58.22 -6.05
C ALA A 14 -29.60 56.88 -5.38
N ASP A 15 -28.57 56.24 -5.96
CA ASP A 15 -27.44 55.58 -5.30
C ASP A 15 -27.73 54.73 -4.04
N LEU A 16 -27.81 53.41 -4.25
CA LEU A 16 -27.69 52.41 -3.17
C LEU A 16 -26.21 52.31 -2.76
N PRO A 17 -25.84 52.51 -1.48
CA PRO A 17 -24.48 52.25 -1.05
C PRO A 17 -24.21 50.74 -1.16
N GLY A 18 -23.26 50.41 -2.04
CA GLY A 18 -22.76 49.06 -2.24
C GLY A 18 -22.33 48.43 -0.92
N ALA A 19 -23.06 47.39 -0.52
CA ALA A 19 -22.56 46.43 0.45
C ALA A 19 -21.33 45.78 -0.18
N ILE A 20 -20.15 46.23 0.24
CA ILE A 20 -18.91 45.50 0.02
C ILE A 20 -19.09 44.17 0.75
N SER A 21 -19.49 43.13 0.00
CA SER A 21 -19.34 41.75 0.42
C SER A 21 -17.85 41.51 0.64
N ARG A 22 -17.38 41.74 1.87
CA ARG A 22 -16.12 41.16 2.31
C ARG A 22 -16.26 39.66 2.12
N PRO A 23 -15.31 38.98 1.45
CA PRO A 23 -15.29 37.53 1.53
C PRO A 23 -15.19 37.19 3.01
N VAL A 24 -16.16 36.42 3.51
CA VAL A 24 -16.03 35.75 4.80
C VAL A 24 -14.77 34.92 4.65
N GLN A 25 -13.69 35.34 5.28
CA GLN A 25 -12.53 34.48 5.46
C GLN A 25 -13.05 33.31 6.28
N GLU A 26 -13.35 32.18 5.61
CA GLU A 26 -13.51 30.90 6.28
C GLU A 26 -12.26 30.72 7.12
N ALA A 27 -12.39 30.89 8.43
CA ALA A 27 -11.32 30.57 9.35
C ALA A 27 -11.11 29.07 9.22
N GLU A 28 -10.09 28.67 8.45
CA GLU A 28 -9.72 27.28 8.26
C GLU A 28 -9.63 26.63 9.63
N ASN A 29 -10.36 25.53 9.81
CA ASN A 29 -10.42 24.82 11.07
C ASN A 29 -8.99 24.39 11.45
N PRO A 30 -8.46 24.77 12.63
CA PRO A 30 -7.08 24.45 13.01
C PRO A 30 -6.75 22.95 12.95
N LEU A 31 -7.75 22.09 13.10
CA LEU A 31 -7.61 20.64 12.92
C LEU A 31 -7.40 20.25 11.45
N GLU A 32 -8.12 20.87 10.52
CA GLU A 32 -7.96 20.65 9.07
C GLU A 32 -6.59 21.14 8.57
N GLU A 33 -6.11 22.27 9.10
CA GLU A 33 -4.76 22.75 8.80
C GLU A 33 -3.69 21.78 9.32
N GLY A 34 -3.84 21.26 10.53
CA GLY A 34 -2.93 20.25 11.08
C GLY A 34 -2.90 18.96 10.25
N LEU A 35 -4.05 18.49 9.76
CA LEU A 35 -4.10 17.31 8.88
C LEU A 35 -3.46 17.58 7.51
N ARG A 36 -3.68 18.75 6.90
CA ARG A 36 -3.04 19.13 5.63
C ARG A 36 -1.52 19.17 5.77
N GLN A 37 -1.01 19.74 6.86
CA GLN A 37 0.43 19.76 7.13
C GLN A 37 1.00 18.34 7.35
N ALA A 38 0.25 17.48 8.04
CA ALA A 38 0.65 16.08 8.22
C ALA A 38 0.65 15.31 6.89
N GLU A 39 -0.35 15.53 6.03
CA GLU A 39 -0.41 14.94 4.68
C GLU A 39 0.79 15.37 3.85
N GLU A 40 1.07 16.68 3.79
CA GLU A 40 2.19 17.23 3.03
C GLU A 40 3.54 16.68 3.51
N ALA A 41 3.73 16.57 4.83
CA ALA A 41 4.95 15.99 5.39
C ALA A 41 5.15 14.52 5.00
N LEU A 42 4.06 13.73 4.94
CA LEU A 42 4.11 12.34 4.49
C LEU A 42 4.35 12.23 2.98
N ARG A 43 3.73 13.11 2.18
CA ARG A 43 3.99 13.20 0.74
C ARG A 43 5.44 13.54 0.46
N GLN A 44 6.03 14.49 1.18
CA GLN A 44 7.44 14.82 1.05
C GLN A 44 8.35 13.63 1.37
N ARG A 45 8.06 12.86 2.42
CA ARG A 45 8.80 11.61 2.72
C ARG A 45 8.73 10.60 1.56
N LEU A 46 7.58 10.47 0.91
CA LEU A 46 7.41 9.55 -0.22
C LEU A 46 8.02 10.08 -1.53
N LEU A 47 8.15 11.40 -1.68
CA LEU A 47 8.94 11.98 -2.76
C LEU A 47 10.43 11.64 -2.58
N ASP A 48 10.94 11.68 -1.35
CA ASP A 48 12.32 11.35 -1.03
C ASP A 48 12.60 9.83 -1.10
N ASP A 49 11.69 9.02 -0.54
CA ASP A 49 11.71 7.56 -0.63
C ASP A 49 10.31 6.99 -0.90
N PRO A 50 9.98 6.60 -2.14
CA PRO A 50 8.67 6.03 -2.47
C PRO A 50 8.43 4.67 -1.81
N ASN A 51 9.45 4.10 -1.15
CA ASN A 51 9.38 2.82 -0.46
C ASN A 51 9.30 2.95 1.07
N ASP A 52 9.17 4.17 1.61
CA ASP A 52 8.91 4.39 3.02
C ASP A 52 7.53 3.81 3.40
N GLN A 53 7.54 2.55 3.82
CA GLN A 53 6.32 1.78 4.08
C GLN A 53 5.47 2.42 5.18
N GLN A 54 6.11 3.03 6.18
CA GLN A 54 5.43 3.69 7.27
C GLN A 54 4.74 4.97 6.78
N ALA A 55 5.44 5.80 6.00
CA ALA A 55 4.86 7.00 5.43
C ALA A 55 3.69 6.64 4.50
N PHE A 56 3.88 5.64 3.65
CA PHE A 56 2.86 5.15 2.72
C PHE A 56 1.60 4.68 3.46
N ALA A 57 1.75 3.79 4.44
CA ALA A 57 0.61 3.25 5.19
C ALA A 57 -0.09 4.32 6.04
N THR A 58 0.67 5.28 6.57
CA THR A 58 0.12 6.40 7.36
C THR A 58 -0.65 7.36 6.45
N LEU A 59 -0.12 7.69 5.29
CA LEU A 59 -0.78 8.56 4.31
C LEU A 59 -2.05 7.92 3.75
N ALA A 60 -2.01 6.64 3.38
CA ALA A 60 -3.21 5.94 2.92
C ALA A 60 -4.32 5.93 3.98
N ARG A 61 -3.97 5.73 5.26
CA ARG A 61 -4.94 5.85 6.36
C ARG A 61 -5.45 7.28 6.51
N LEU A 62 -4.57 8.27 6.54
CA LEU A 62 -4.93 9.68 6.64
C LEU A 62 -5.92 10.10 5.55
N VAL A 63 -5.63 9.77 4.29
CA VAL A 63 -6.48 10.10 3.13
C VAL A 63 -7.79 9.29 3.14
N SER A 64 -7.77 8.04 3.63
CA SER A 64 -9.01 7.25 3.78
C SER A 64 -9.99 7.87 4.78
N VAL A 65 -9.47 8.55 5.81
CA VAL A 65 -10.26 9.25 6.85
C VAL A 65 -10.62 10.67 6.42
N GLY A 66 -9.71 11.38 5.72
CA GLY A 66 -9.93 12.73 5.18
C GLY A 66 -11.09 12.85 4.19
N ALA A 67 -11.60 11.73 3.66
CA ALA A 67 -12.81 11.69 2.84
C ALA A 67 -14.13 12.00 3.61
N ARG A 68 -14.09 12.03 4.95
CA ARG A 68 -15.00 12.72 5.90
C ARG A 68 -14.67 12.24 7.33
N TYR A 69 -14.56 13.19 8.25
CA TYR A 69 -14.46 12.95 9.69
C TYR A 69 -15.69 12.18 10.19
N GLU A 70 -15.59 10.85 10.20
CA GLU A 70 -16.38 10.00 11.08
C GLU A 70 -15.37 9.30 12.01
N GLU A 71 -15.61 9.50 13.30
CA GLU A 71 -14.88 9.06 14.49
C GLU A 71 -13.83 7.97 14.26
N MET A 72 -12.56 8.32 14.49
CA MET A 72 -11.45 7.37 14.56
C MET A 72 -11.68 6.42 15.75
N PRO A 73 -11.81 5.10 15.56
CA PRO A 73 -11.90 4.17 16.67
C PRO A 73 -10.58 4.13 17.45
N ASP A 74 -10.68 3.82 18.74
CA ASP A 74 -9.55 3.67 19.67
C ASP A 74 -8.44 2.78 19.07
N PRO A 75 -7.17 3.24 18.99
CA PRO A 75 -6.04 2.46 18.46
C PRO A 75 -5.75 1.15 19.23
N LEU A 76 -6.39 0.92 20.38
CA LEU A 76 -6.27 -0.32 21.16
C LEU A 76 -7.29 -1.43 20.83
N THR A 77 -8.23 -1.22 19.89
CA THR A 77 -9.23 -2.24 19.48
C THR A 77 -9.08 -2.75 18.05
N ALA A 78 -7.95 -2.47 17.39
CA ALA A 78 -7.72 -2.70 15.96
C ALA A 78 -7.47 -4.16 15.54
N ASP A 79 -8.11 -5.14 16.17
CA ASP A 79 -8.02 -6.53 15.69
C ASP A 79 -8.93 -6.79 14.47
N GLU A 80 -9.99 -6.00 14.26
CA GLU A 80 -10.79 -6.04 13.02
C GLU A 80 -11.36 -4.65 12.68
N LEU A 81 -10.97 -4.10 11.53
CA LEU A 81 -11.59 -2.89 10.99
C LEU A 81 -12.96 -3.24 10.38
N PRO A 82 -14.00 -2.41 10.56
CA PRO A 82 -15.24 -2.51 9.82
C PRO A 82 -15.00 -2.66 8.30
N ALA A 83 -15.81 -3.46 7.62
CA ALA A 83 -15.60 -3.80 6.20
C ALA A 83 -15.58 -2.56 5.29
N ASP A 84 -16.42 -1.57 5.58
CA ASP A 84 -16.48 -0.26 4.93
C ASP A 84 -15.21 0.57 5.14
N GLN A 85 -14.63 0.53 6.34
CA GLN A 85 -13.35 1.19 6.63
C GLN A 85 -12.20 0.51 5.87
N ARG A 86 -12.21 -0.84 5.78
CA ARG A 86 -11.19 -1.60 5.03
C ARG A 86 -11.24 -1.30 3.54
N GLU A 87 -12.44 -1.19 2.97
CA GLU A 87 -12.63 -0.83 1.56
C GLU A 87 -12.09 0.58 1.28
N ARG A 88 -12.44 1.57 2.11
CA ARG A 88 -11.91 2.95 2.01
C ARG A 88 -10.38 2.99 2.06
N ILE A 89 -9.77 2.25 2.97
CA ILE A 89 -8.30 2.16 3.06
C ILE A 89 -7.73 1.51 1.80
N ASN A 90 -8.32 0.44 1.29
CA ASN A 90 -7.86 -0.20 0.06
C ASN A 90 -7.98 0.75 -1.15
N THR A 91 -9.05 1.54 -1.26
CA THR A 91 -9.20 2.58 -2.29
C THR A 91 -8.10 3.64 -2.17
N ALA A 92 -7.81 4.11 -0.95
CA ALA A 92 -6.73 5.07 -0.72
C ALA A 92 -5.34 4.48 -1.03
N VAL A 93 -5.09 3.22 -0.66
CA VAL A 93 -3.86 2.49 -1.02
C VAL A 93 -3.72 2.37 -2.53
N TRP A 94 -4.81 2.07 -3.25
CA TRP A 94 -4.79 2.00 -4.71
C TRP A 94 -4.41 3.38 -5.29
N ALA A 95 -5.19 4.41 -5.00
CA ALA A 95 -4.94 5.75 -5.53
C ALA A 95 -3.50 6.24 -5.24
N LEU A 96 -3.02 6.01 -4.01
CA LEU A 96 -1.66 6.38 -3.62
C LEU A 96 -0.61 5.55 -4.36
N ALA A 97 -0.75 4.24 -4.45
CA ALA A 97 0.26 3.44 -5.14
C ALA A 97 0.29 3.71 -6.65
N ASP A 98 -0.85 4.01 -7.29
CA ASP A 98 -0.91 4.42 -8.69
C ASP A 98 -0.17 5.75 -8.93
N GLU A 99 -0.25 6.69 -7.99
CA GLU A 99 0.49 7.96 -8.05
C GLU A 99 2.02 7.74 -8.09
N TYR A 100 2.54 6.79 -7.31
CA TYR A 100 3.99 6.58 -7.15
C TYR A 100 4.59 5.49 -8.05
N VAL A 101 3.79 4.64 -8.69
CA VAL A 101 4.29 3.50 -9.48
C VAL A 101 5.19 3.91 -10.65
N GLY A 102 4.99 5.12 -11.18
CA GLY A 102 5.80 5.72 -12.24
C GLY A 102 7.24 6.04 -11.83
N ASN A 103 7.54 6.12 -10.54
CA ASN A 103 8.91 6.32 -10.06
C ASN A 103 9.73 5.03 -10.25
N SER A 104 10.85 5.12 -10.97
CA SER A 104 11.73 3.97 -11.26
C SER A 104 12.27 3.24 -10.02
N ARG A 105 12.30 3.90 -8.85
CA ARG A 105 12.74 3.32 -7.57
C ARG A 105 11.60 2.70 -6.76
N ALA A 106 10.35 2.89 -7.16
CA ALA A 106 9.19 2.47 -6.40
C ALA A 106 8.92 0.98 -6.59
N TRP A 107 9.34 0.15 -5.63
CA TRP A 107 9.01 -1.27 -5.55
C TRP A 107 7.84 -1.52 -4.58
N TYR A 108 7.77 -0.77 -3.47
CA TYR A 108 6.72 -0.99 -2.48
C TYR A 108 5.31 -0.63 -2.99
N PRO A 109 5.10 0.49 -3.73
CA PRO A 109 3.83 0.76 -4.39
C PRO A 109 3.39 -0.38 -5.31
N LEU A 110 4.30 -0.94 -6.13
CA LEU A 110 3.99 -2.09 -7.00
C LEU A 110 3.50 -3.30 -6.22
N ILE A 111 4.10 -3.59 -5.06
CA ILE A 111 3.65 -4.67 -4.16
C ILE A 111 2.24 -4.39 -3.63
N GLN A 112 1.93 -3.16 -3.24
CA GLN A 112 0.57 -2.81 -2.81
C GLN A 112 -0.46 -2.98 -3.92
N LEU A 113 -0.10 -2.64 -5.16
CA LEU A 113 -0.97 -2.87 -6.31
C LEU A 113 -1.23 -4.35 -6.57
N ALA A 114 -0.16 -5.15 -6.53
CA ALA A 114 -0.28 -6.58 -6.67
C ALA A 114 -1.17 -7.19 -5.57
N ARG A 115 -1.02 -6.74 -4.31
CA ARG A 115 -1.85 -7.17 -3.18
C ARG A 115 -3.34 -6.93 -3.44
N LEU A 116 -3.68 -5.73 -3.93
CA LEU A 116 -5.06 -5.35 -4.20
C LEU A 116 -5.64 -6.08 -5.41
N SER A 117 -4.84 -6.32 -6.44
CA SER A 117 -5.33 -6.95 -7.68
C SER A 117 -5.22 -8.48 -7.69
N LEU A 118 -4.56 -9.13 -6.73
CA LEU A 118 -4.21 -10.57 -6.82
C LEU A 118 -5.40 -11.50 -7.08
N ASN A 119 -6.56 -11.19 -6.49
CA ASN A 119 -7.77 -12.01 -6.63
C ASN A 119 -8.59 -11.69 -7.89
N GLU A 120 -8.46 -10.47 -8.41
CA GLU A 120 -9.26 -9.98 -9.55
C GLU A 120 -8.49 -10.08 -10.88
N ASP A 121 -7.20 -9.77 -10.85
CA ASP A 121 -6.27 -9.81 -11.97
C ASP A 121 -4.89 -10.30 -11.47
N ARG A 122 -4.79 -11.63 -11.36
CA ARG A 122 -3.58 -12.32 -10.93
C ARG A 122 -2.40 -12.08 -11.87
N GLU A 123 -2.65 -12.05 -13.17
CA GLU A 123 -1.58 -11.89 -14.17
C GLU A 123 -0.91 -10.53 -14.05
N SER A 124 -1.70 -9.46 -13.92
CA SER A 124 -1.16 -8.12 -13.66
C SER A 124 -0.52 -8.02 -12.29
N ALA A 125 -1.05 -8.70 -11.26
CA ALA A 125 -0.40 -8.75 -9.95
C ALA A 125 1.01 -9.35 -10.07
N ILE A 126 1.17 -10.50 -10.71
CA ILE A 126 2.47 -11.16 -10.90
C ILE A 126 3.44 -10.29 -11.70
N ARG A 127 2.98 -9.61 -12.75
CA ARG A 127 3.84 -8.64 -13.49
C ARG A 127 4.37 -7.54 -12.58
N ARG A 128 3.51 -6.96 -11.75
CA ARG A 128 3.91 -5.91 -10.80
C ARG A 128 4.91 -6.43 -9.77
N LEU A 129 4.73 -7.65 -9.27
CA LEU A 129 5.70 -8.28 -8.35
C LEU A 129 7.06 -8.51 -9.01
N ASN A 130 7.11 -8.97 -10.27
CA ASN A 130 8.38 -9.08 -11.01
C ASN A 130 9.07 -7.72 -11.13
N THR A 131 8.35 -6.70 -11.56
CA THR A 131 8.91 -5.34 -11.66
C THR A 131 9.34 -4.78 -10.31
N ALA A 132 8.67 -5.14 -9.20
CA ALA A 132 9.12 -4.77 -7.86
C ALA A 132 10.46 -5.42 -7.51
N CYS A 133 10.64 -6.70 -7.84
CA CYS A 133 11.89 -7.43 -7.64
C CYS A 133 13.03 -6.88 -8.53
N GLU A 134 12.73 -6.47 -9.75
CA GLU A 134 13.72 -5.83 -10.66
C GLU A 134 14.21 -4.46 -10.18
N ARG A 135 13.44 -3.77 -9.32
CA ARG A 135 13.76 -2.44 -8.79
C ARG A 135 14.46 -2.47 -7.43
N GLU A 136 14.57 -3.65 -6.83
CA GLU A 136 15.00 -3.80 -5.44
C GLU A 136 15.98 -4.98 -5.31
N ASP A 137 17.26 -4.65 -5.15
CA ASP A 137 18.38 -5.58 -5.30
C ASP A 137 18.78 -6.30 -4.00
N THR A 138 18.19 -5.97 -2.85
CA THR A 138 18.51 -6.60 -1.56
C THR A 138 17.62 -7.81 -1.27
N GLY A 139 16.61 -8.07 -2.10
CA GLY A 139 15.69 -9.19 -1.96
C GLY A 139 14.56 -8.98 -0.93
N VAL A 140 14.41 -7.78 -0.37
CA VAL A 140 13.28 -7.39 0.49
C VAL A 140 11.97 -7.40 -0.30
N ALA A 141 11.95 -6.84 -1.52
CA ALA A 141 10.77 -6.89 -2.38
C ALA A 141 10.40 -8.32 -2.75
N LEU A 142 11.42 -9.16 -2.99
CA LEU A 142 11.22 -10.58 -3.25
C LEU A 142 10.63 -11.29 -2.03
N PHE A 143 11.18 -11.07 -0.84
CA PHE A 143 10.65 -11.62 0.42
C PHE A 143 9.17 -11.29 0.62
N GLU A 144 8.78 -10.03 0.47
CA GLU A 144 7.39 -9.57 0.59
C GLU A 144 6.48 -10.23 -0.45
N SER A 145 6.95 -10.33 -1.69
CA SER A 145 6.23 -10.95 -2.80
C SER A 145 6.00 -12.45 -2.57
N LEU A 146 7.03 -13.18 -2.12
CA LEU A 146 6.94 -14.60 -1.82
C LEU A 146 6.00 -14.87 -0.65
N GLN A 147 6.08 -14.08 0.42
CA GLN A 147 5.15 -14.18 1.54
C GLN A 147 3.70 -13.95 1.11
N MET A 148 3.46 -12.93 0.28
CA MET A 148 2.13 -12.62 -0.24
C MET A 148 1.55 -13.80 -1.02
N LEU A 149 2.30 -14.32 -1.99
CA LEU A 149 1.85 -15.43 -2.84
C LEU A 149 1.61 -16.70 -2.03
N ARG A 150 2.48 -17.02 -1.06
CA ARG A 150 2.28 -18.15 -0.14
C ARG A 150 1.02 -18.01 0.69
N ARG A 151 0.80 -16.85 1.32
CA ARG A 151 -0.42 -16.58 2.12
C ARG A 151 -1.70 -16.61 1.29
N ALA A 152 -1.60 -16.33 -0.01
CA ALA A 152 -2.70 -16.44 -0.95
C ALA A 152 -2.90 -17.88 -1.50
N SER A 153 -2.22 -18.88 -0.95
CA SER A 153 -2.24 -20.27 -1.43
C SER A 153 -1.80 -20.40 -2.89
N LEU A 154 -0.83 -19.59 -3.31
CA LEU A 154 -0.20 -19.62 -4.64
C LEU A 154 1.30 -19.99 -4.55
N PRO A 155 1.68 -21.10 -3.90
CA PRO A 155 3.09 -21.45 -3.71
C PRO A 155 3.80 -21.76 -5.04
N GLY A 156 3.09 -22.24 -6.07
CA GLY A 156 3.67 -22.46 -7.40
C GLY A 156 4.13 -21.16 -8.07
N GLU A 157 3.32 -20.10 -7.98
CA GLU A 157 3.67 -18.76 -8.49
C GLU A 157 4.82 -18.17 -7.69
N ALA A 158 4.85 -18.37 -6.36
CA ALA A 158 5.95 -17.95 -5.51
C ALA A 158 7.28 -18.61 -5.94
N VAL A 159 7.26 -19.92 -6.20
CA VAL A 159 8.46 -20.63 -6.70
C VAL A 159 8.90 -20.07 -8.05
N GLN A 160 7.98 -19.83 -8.98
CA GLN A 160 8.30 -19.30 -10.30
C GLN A 160 8.91 -17.89 -10.23
N LEU A 161 8.34 -17.01 -9.39
CA LEU A 161 8.88 -15.68 -9.15
C LEU A 161 10.29 -15.76 -8.52
N GLY A 162 10.45 -16.61 -7.50
CA GLY A 162 11.70 -16.71 -6.75
C GLY A 162 12.87 -17.29 -7.53
N VAL A 163 12.67 -18.36 -8.30
CA VAL A 163 13.77 -19.01 -9.06
C VAL A 163 14.41 -18.06 -10.08
N GLY A 164 13.65 -17.11 -10.63
CA GLY A 164 14.17 -16.13 -11.59
C GLY A 164 14.82 -14.90 -10.96
N ASN A 165 14.52 -14.59 -9.70
CA ASN A 165 14.89 -13.32 -9.07
C ASN A 165 15.77 -13.49 -7.83
N TRP A 166 15.89 -14.68 -7.25
CA TRP A 166 16.64 -14.87 -6.01
C TRP A 166 18.14 -15.05 -6.27
N ASP A 167 18.95 -14.22 -5.62
CA ASP A 167 20.40 -14.43 -5.51
C ASP A 167 20.77 -14.69 -4.03
N PRO A 168 21.26 -15.90 -3.69
CA PRO A 168 21.58 -16.25 -2.31
C PRO A 168 22.74 -15.44 -1.71
N THR A 169 23.58 -14.81 -2.54
CA THR A 169 24.79 -14.10 -2.08
C THR A 169 24.55 -12.63 -1.77
N THR A 170 23.52 -12.04 -2.36
CA THR A 170 23.19 -10.61 -2.21
C THR A 170 21.85 -10.39 -1.51
N HIS A 171 20.91 -11.33 -1.62
CA HIS A 171 19.59 -11.15 -1.05
C HIS A 171 19.54 -11.54 0.42
N VAL A 172 18.63 -10.91 1.16
CA VAL A 172 18.33 -11.27 2.55
C VAL A 172 17.97 -12.75 2.69
N THR A 173 18.52 -13.40 3.73
CA THR A 173 18.30 -14.82 4.06
C THR A 173 16.81 -15.18 4.09
N ASP A 174 15.98 -14.27 4.59
CA ASP A 174 14.53 -14.46 4.69
C ASP A 174 13.85 -14.68 3.33
N ALA A 175 14.32 -14.05 2.24
CA ALA A 175 13.79 -14.30 0.90
C ALA A 175 14.01 -15.76 0.49
N GLY A 176 15.20 -16.30 0.73
CA GLY A 176 15.53 -17.71 0.50
C GLY A 176 14.70 -18.65 1.36
N ARG A 177 14.51 -18.32 2.66
CA ARG A 177 13.63 -19.10 3.56
C ARG A 177 12.21 -19.19 3.01
N GLN A 178 11.65 -18.08 2.51
CA GLN A 178 10.32 -18.07 1.91
C GLN A 178 10.25 -18.92 0.63
N LEU A 179 11.29 -18.89 -0.20
CA LEU A 179 11.35 -19.66 -1.43
C LEU A 179 11.41 -21.17 -1.17
N VAL A 180 12.19 -21.60 -0.18
CA VAL A 180 12.23 -23.01 0.27
C VAL A 180 10.84 -23.46 0.74
N ARG A 181 10.17 -22.66 1.60
CA ARG A 181 8.81 -22.98 2.07
C ARG A 181 7.81 -23.04 0.93
N ALA A 182 7.89 -22.13 -0.04
CA ALA A 182 7.03 -22.14 -1.22
C ALA A 182 7.23 -23.43 -2.04
N ALA A 183 8.47 -23.90 -2.20
CA ALA A 183 8.74 -25.16 -2.88
C ALA A 183 8.15 -26.37 -2.14
N CYS A 184 8.23 -26.40 -0.80
CA CYS A 184 7.57 -27.43 0.01
C CYS A 184 6.04 -27.41 -0.18
N GLU A 185 5.42 -26.24 -0.05
CA GLU A 185 3.96 -26.06 -0.20
C GLU A 185 3.46 -26.36 -1.63
N ALA A 186 4.30 -26.15 -2.64
CA ALA A 186 4.02 -26.51 -4.02
C ALA A 186 4.21 -28.02 -4.30
N GLY A 187 4.56 -28.83 -3.30
CA GLY A 187 4.80 -30.27 -3.46
C GLY A 187 6.11 -30.59 -4.21
N ARG A 188 7.09 -29.69 -4.15
CA ARG A 188 8.39 -29.77 -4.86
C ARG A 188 9.57 -29.94 -3.88
N PRO A 189 9.58 -30.95 -2.98
CA PRO A 189 10.59 -31.08 -1.91
C PRO A 189 12.03 -31.24 -2.44
N ALA A 190 12.23 -31.95 -3.56
CA ALA A 190 13.56 -32.09 -4.16
C ALA A 190 14.15 -30.75 -4.65
N GLU A 191 13.31 -29.78 -4.99
CA GLU A 191 13.76 -28.43 -5.30
C GLU A 191 13.98 -27.60 -4.04
N ALA A 192 13.12 -27.75 -3.04
CA ALA A 192 13.31 -27.15 -1.72
C ALA A 192 14.67 -27.54 -1.12
N GLU A 193 15.11 -28.80 -1.27
CA GLU A 193 16.45 -29.24 -0.86
C GLU A 193 17.58 -28.51 -1.60
N ARG A 194 17.45 -28.33 -2.92
CA ARG A 194 18.45 -27.60 -3.72
C ARG A 194 18.52 -26.14 -3.30
N LEU A 195 17.37 -25.50 -3.10
CA LEU A 195 17.26 -24.12 -2.64
C LEU A 195 17.84 -23.96 -1.24
N LEU A 196 17.51 -24.86 -0.31
CA LEU A 196 18.04 -24.85 1.05
C LEU A 196 19.55 -25.04 1.07
N LYS A 197 20.10 -25.89 0.19
CA LYS A 197 21.54 -26.03 0.03
C LYS A 197 22.18 -24.71 -0.40
N SER A 198 21.67 -24.07 -1.46
CA SER A 198 22.20 -22.78 -1.91
C SER A 198 22.10 -21.70 -0.84
N LEU A 199 21.02 -21.71 -0.04
CA LEU A 199 20.84 -20.79 1.08
C LEU A 199 21.90 -21.02 2.16
N ARG A 200 22.14 -22.27 2.55
CA ARG A 200 23.19 -22.65 3.52
C ARG A 200 24.58 -22.25 3.05
N ASP A 201 24.89 -22.52 1.78
CA ASP A 201 26.20 -22.24 1.20
C ASP A 201 26.53 -20.74 1.19
N ALA A 202 25.51 -19.86 1.20
CA ALA A 202 25.68 -18.41 1.21
C ALA A 202 25.42 -17.73 2.56
N SER A 203 24.92 -18.47 3.55
CA SER A 203 24.59 -17.94 4.88
C SER A 203 25.73 -18.08 5.87
N ASP A 204 25.71 -17.29 6.93
CA ASP A 204 26.62 -17.44 8.07
C ASP A 204 26.39 -18.78 8.78
N GLU A 205 27.47 -19.37 9.32
CA GLU A 205 27.42 -20.68 10.02
C GLU A 205 26.46 -20.70 11.23
N SER A 206 26.09 -19.54 11.77
CA SER A 206 25.15 -19.43 12.90
C SER A 206 23.68 -19.52 12.51
N GLU A 207 23.34 -19.46 11.21
CA GLU A 207 21.96 -19.53 10.76
C GLU A 207 21.35 -20.93 10.97
N ASP A 208 20.23 -20.98 11.70
CA ASP A 208 19.49 -22.22 11.95
C ASP A 208 18.41 -22.45 10.88
N PHE A 209 18.50 -23.56 10.17
CA PHE A 209 17.54 -23.97 9.14
C PHE A 209 16.79 -25.26 9.48
N THR A 210 16.82 -25.69 10.74
CA THR A 210 16.18 -26.93 11.19
C THR A 210 14.69 -26.96 10.86
N ASP A 211 14.01 -25.81 10.96
CA ASP A 211 12.60 -25.67 10.63
C ASP A 211 12.30 -25.91 9.14
N LEU A 212 13.24 -25.57 8.25
CA LEU A 212 13.13 -25.84 6.82
C LEU A 212 13.42 -27.32 6.49
N ASP A 213 14.36 -27.96 7.18
CA ASP A 213 14.57 -29.40 7.03
C ASP A 213 13.30 -30.18 7.39
N VAL A 214 12.65 -29.83 8.51
CA VAL A 214 11.37 -30.42 8.93
C VAL A 214 10.30 -30.22 7.86
N ALA A 215 10.15 -28.99 7.35
CA ALA A 215 9.16 -28.71 6.31
C ALA A 215 9.39 -29.52 5.01
N ILE A 216 10.65 -29.78 4.66
CA ILE A 216 11.01 -30.63 3.50
C ILE A 216 10.62 -32.09 3.77
N GLN A 217 10.90 -32.62 4.97
CA GLN A 217 10.52 -33.99 5.33
C GLN A 217 9.00 -34.17 5.31
N ASP A 218 8.26 -33.21 5.86
CA ASP A 218 6.80 -33.22 5.83
C ASP A 218 6.27 -33.19 4.39
N ALA A 219 6.89 -32.39 3.51
CA ALA A 219 6.54 -32.34 2.10
C ALA A 219 6.84 -33.64 1.33
N TYR A 220 7.87 -34.40 1.72
CA TYR A 220 8.08 -35.76 1.19
C TYR A 220 7.03 -36.74 1.72
N ALA A 221 6.72 -36.69 3.01
CA ALA A 221 5.74 -37.57 3.63
C ALA A 221 4.33 -37.37 3.05
N ALA A 222 3.94 -36.13 2.75
CA ALA A 222 2.63 -35.80 2.16
C ALA A 222 2.44 -36.34 0.72
N ARG A 223 3.49 -36.85 0.07
CA ARG A 223 3.44 -37.42 -1.29
C ARG A 223 3.35 -38.94 -1.33
N GLY A 224 3.65 -39.63 -0.23
CA GLY A 224 3.63 -41.10 -0.11
C GLY A 224 2.31 -41.62 0.44
#